data_AF-A0A9W4MME8-F1
#
_entry.id   AF-A0A9W4MME8-F1
#
_cell.length_a   1.000
_cell.length_b   1.000
_cell.length_c   1.000
_cell.angle_alpha   90.00
_cell.angle_beta   90.00
_cell.angle_gamma   90.00
#
_symmetry.space_group_name_H-M   'P 1'
#
loop_
_entity.id
_entity.type
_entity.pdbx_description
1 polymer ?
#
loop_
_entity_poly.entity_id
_entity_poly.type
_entity_poly.pdbx_seq_one_letter_code
_entity_poly.pdbx_strand_id
1 'polypeptide(L)'
;MVSAYPLTTSLTARSTDIRGLLLEVDCGELTHNREGTRKYVKNTIDFLKWCLEPENYVPERTPCPIANFSHNSDCFQDIGKAMQTGQSKDALRRYADAMYDFVQSVEEAQDRRDARLPSWEKYIENRLHSIGAYPCIMAMDWVYDHQATRTMFRETAISCIM
;
A
#
# COMPACT_ATOMS: atom_id res chain seq x y z
N MET A 1 58.30 0.34 31.02
CA MET A 1 58.13 -0.40 29.75
C MET A 1 56.76 -1.05 29.75
N VAL A 2 55.76 -0.37 29.18
CA VAL A 2 54.53 -0.99 28.63
C VAL A 2 54.18 -0.16 27.39
N SER A 3 54.22 -0.82 26.23
CA SER A 3 54.07 -0.22 24.91
C SER A 3 52.60 0.13 24.66
N ALA A 4 52.33 1.40 24.36
CA ALA A 4 51.02 1.84 23.85
C ALA A 4 50.91 1.48 22.36
N TYR A 5 49.98 0.59 22.02
CA TYR A 5 49.58 0.37 20.62
C TYR A 5 48.45 1.35 20.27
N PRO A 6 48.58 2.18 19.22
CA PRO A 6 47.45 2.94 18.71
C PRO A 6 46.56 2.02 17.85
N LEU A 7 45.30 1.87 18.25
CA LEU A 7 44.24 1.30 17.42
C LEU A 7 43.92 2.30 16.29
N THR A 8 44.62 2.17 15.16
CA THR A 8 44.19 2.79 13.90
C THR A 8 43.06 1.97 13.31
N THR A 9 41.82 2.25 13.72
CA THR A 9 40.63 1.75 13.02
C THR A 9 40.35 2.70 11.86
N SER A 10 40.91 2.35 10.70
CA SER A 10 40.50 2.87 9.41
C SER A 10 39.02 2.54 9.19
N LEU A 11 38.15 3.52 9.48
CA LEU A 11 36.75 3.52 9.03
C LEU A 11 36.77 3.82 7.53
N THR A 12 37.11 2.81 6.72
CA THR A 12 36.68 2.81 5.33
C THR A 12 35.17 2.82 5.34
N ALA A 13 34.58 3.97 5.06
CA ALA A 13 33.17 4.12 4.76
C ALA A 13 32.83 3.13 3.65
N ARG A 14 32.24 1.99 4.02
CA ARG A 14 31.53 1.17 3.06
C ARG A 14 30.40 2.06 2.56
N SER A 15 30.46 2.41 1.28
CA SER A 15 29.34 2.93 0.52
C SER A 15 28.17 1.97 0.70
N THR A 16 27.36 2.19 1.73
CA THR A 16 26.07 1.54 1.85
C THR A 16 25.31 1.97 0.61
N ASP A 17 25.08 1.02 -0.30
CA ASP A 17 24.21 1.25 -1.43
C ASP A 17 22.82 1.54 -0.88
N ILE A 18 22.52 2.83 -0.72
CA ILE A 18 21.28 3.35 -0.12
C ILE A 18 20.07 2.96 -1.00
N ARG A 19 20.31 2.48 -2.22
CA ARG A 19 19.28 1.94 -3.11
C ARG A 19 18.55 0.74 -2.51
N GLY A 20 19.17 0.01 -1.58
CA GLY A 20 18.54 -1.12 -0.88
C GLY A 20 17.68 -0.73 0.34
N LEU A 21 17.80 0.51 0.85
CA LEU A 21 17.01 1.01 1.98
C LEU A 21 15.67 1.61 1.54
N LEU A 22 15.51 1.90 0.26
CA LEU A 22 14.23 2.06 -0.40
C LEU A 22 13.70 0.65 -0.70
N LEU A 23 12.97 0.07 0.25
CA LEU A 23 11.96 -0.97 0.00
C LEU A 23 10.85 -0.37 -0.88
N GLU A 24 11.22 0.04 -2.10
CA GLU A 24 10.32 0.42 -3.17
C GLU A 24 9.59 -0.84 -3.60
N VAL A 25 8.28 -0.71 -3.78
CA VAL A 25 7.38 -1.75 -4.25
C VAL A 25 8.06 -2.53 -5.38
N ASP A 26 8.13 -3.86 -5.27
CA ASP A 26 8.66 -4.68 -6.36
C ASP A 26 7.68 -4.60 -7.52
N CYS A 27 8.08 -3.87 -8.55
CA CYS A 27 7.26 -3.60 -9.71
C CYS A 27 7.64 -4.48 -10.90
N GLY A 28 8.55 -5.45 -10.73
CA GLY A 28 8.96 -6.38 -11.77
C GLY A 28 9.31 -5.67 -13.08
N GLU A 29 8.67 -6.08 -14.17
CA GLU A 29 8.83 -5.50 -15.52
C GLU A 29 8.44 -4.01 -15.62
N LEU A 30 7.68 -3.48 -14.65
CA LEU A 30 7.27 -2.08 -14.61
C LEU A 30 8.31 -1.16 -13.95
N THR A 31 9.33 -1.73 -13.32
CA THR A 31 10.39 -1.03 -12.55
C THR A 31 10.97 0.21 -13.24
N HIS A 32 11.14 0.18 -14.57
CA HIS A 32 11.65 1.29 -15.37
C HIS A 32 10.70 1.69 -16.52
N ASN A 33 9.43 1.27 -16.45
CA ASN A 33 8.43 1.52 -17.48
C ASN A 33 7.34 2.43 -16.94
N ARG A 34 7.63 3.74 -16.90
CA ARG A 34 6.71 4.77 -16.38
C ARG A 34 5.33 4.76 -17.03
N GLU A 35 5.27 4.59 -18.34
CA GLU A 35 4.01 4.52 -19.08
C GLU A 35 3.23 3.25 -18.72
N GLY A 36 3.92 2.12 -18.60
CA GLY A 36 3.37 0.86 -18.10
C GLY A 36 2.82 0.99 -16.68
N THR A 37 3.55 1.63 -15.77
CA THR A 37 3.12 1.89 -14.39
C THR A 37 1.87 2.75 -14.35
N ARG A 38 1.83 3.85 -15.09
CA ARG A 38 0.63 4.70 -15.22
C ARG A 38 -0.59 3.93 -15.68
N LYS A 39 -0.42 3.11 -16.71
CA LYS A 39 -1.49 2.27 -17.24
C LYS A 39 -1.93 1.21 -16.23
N TYR A 40 -0.99 0.57 -15.55
CA TYR A 40 -1.26 -0.41 -14.49
C TYR A 40 -2.06 0.21 -13.34
N VAL A 41 -1.62 1.37 -12.84
CA VAL A 41 -2.25 2.13 -11.75
C VAL A 41 -3.66 2.53 -12.14
N LYS A 42 -3.83 3.13 -13.33
CA LYS A 42 -5.15 3.49 -13.85
C LYS A 42 -6.09 2.29 -13.94
N ASN A 43 -5.63 1.19 -14.55
CA ASN A 43 -6.43 -0.03 -14.66
C ASN A 43 -6.77 -0.59 -13.28
N THR A 44 -5.82 -0.59 -12.35
CA THR A 44 -6.06 -1.08 -10.99
C THR A 44 -7.10 -0.23 -10.26
N ILE A 45 -7.03 1.11 -10.35
CA ILE A 45 -8.01 2.00 -9.74
C ILE A 45 -9.39 1.82 -10.38
N ASP A 46 -9.47 1.76 -11.71
CA ASP A 46 -10.74 1.53 -12.42
C ASP A 46 -11.36 0.18 -12.02
N PHE A 47 -10.54 -0.86 -11.84
CA PHE A 47 -10.98 -2.16 -11.37
C PHE A 47 -11.47 -2.14 -9.92
N LEU A 48 -10.73 -1.46 -9.04
CA LEU A 48 -11.08 -1.32 -7.63
C LEU A 48 -12.38 -0.51 -7.47
N LYS A 49 -12.58 0.55 -8.26
CA LYS A 49 -13.85 1.29 -8.29
C LYS A 49 -15.02 0.39 -8.66
N TRP A 50 -14.86 -0.39 -9.72
CA TRP A 50 -15.86 -1.37 -10.12
C TRP A 50 -16.15 -2.40 -9.03
N CYS A 51 -15.15 -2.83 -8.26
CA CYS A 51 -15.32 -3.80 -7.17
C CYS A 51 -15.89 -3.21 -5.89
N LEU A 52 -15.50 -1.99 -5.51
CA LEU A 52 -15.72 -1.45 -4.17
C LEU A 52 -16.85 -0.42 -4.10
N GLU A 53 -17.20 0.26 -5.20
CA GLU A 53 -18.24 1.28 -5.17
C GLU A 53 -19.65 0.64 -5.21
N PRO A 54 -20.55 0.98 -4.26
CA PRO A 54 -21.86 0.35 -4.14
C PRO A 54 -22.77 0.59 -5.35
N GLU A 55 -22.55 1.68 -6.08
CA GLU A 55 -23.28 2.04 -7.29
C GLU A 55 -23.13 0.97 -8.39
N ASN A 56 -22.06 0.19 -8.36
CA ASN A 56 -21.82 -0.88 -9.34
C ASN A 56 -22.60 -2.16 -9.06
N TYR A 57 -23.36 -2.25 -7.95
CA TYR A 57 -24.08 -3.46 -7.55
C TYR A 57 -25.61 -3.35 -7.67
N VAL A 58 -26.17 -2.17 -7.96
CA VAL A 58 -27.61 -1.92 -7.94
C VAL A 58 -28.07 -1.30 -9.27
N PRO A 59 -29.15 -1.80 -9.92
CA PRO A 59 -29.99 -2.95 -9.53
C PRO A 59 -29.33 -4.32 -9.82
N GLU A 60 -28.39 -4.36 -10.74
CA GLU A 60 -27.58 -5.53 -11.09
C GLU A 60 -26.12 -5.11 -11.19
N ARG A 61 -25.20 -6.07 -11.05
CA ARG A 61 -23.77 -5.76 -11.12
C ARG A 61 -23.39 -5.27 -12.52
N THR A 62 -22.78 -4.09 -12.61
CA THR A 62 -22.32 -3.55 -13.90
C THR A 62 -21.24 -4.46 -14.51
N PRO A 63 -21.12 -4.55 -15.85
CA PRO A 63 -20.04 -5.29 -16.48
C PRO A 63 -18.67 -4.72 -16.10
N CYS A 64 -17.68 -5.59 -15.90
CA CYS A 64 -16.32 -5.17 -15.59
C CYS A 64 -15.77 -4.29 -16.74
N PRO A 65 -15.27 -3.07 -16.45
CA PRO A 65 -14.80 -2.16 -17.50
C PRO A 65 -13.44 -2.55 -18.10
N ILE A 66 -12.76 -3.56 -17.55
CA ILE A 66 -11.40 -3.94 -17.94
C ILE A 66 -11.40 -5.36 -18.49
N ALA A 67 -11.11 -5.47 -19.79
CA ALA A 67 -11.16 -6.73 -20.53
C ALA A 67 -9.91 -7.62 -20.34
N ASN A 68 -8.77 -7.05 -19.93
CA ASN A 68 -7.50 -7.76 -19.79
C ASN A 68 -6.86 -7.42 -18.44
N PHE A 69 -6.89 -8.39 -17.51
CA PHE A 69 -6.29 -8.30 -16.18
C PHE A 69 -4.76 -8.34 -16.28
N SER A 70 -4.15 -7.20 -16.60
CA SER A 70 -2.71 -7.03 -16.41
C SER A 70 -2.40 -6.51 -14.99
N HIS A 71 -3.24 -6.82 -14.01
CA HIS A 71 -3.12 -6.40 -12.62
C HIS A 71 -3.39 -7.57 -11.67
N ASN A 72 -2.70 -7.62 -10.53
CA ASN A 72 -2.79 -8.73 -9.56
C ASN A 72 -3.91 -8.55 -8.53
N SER A 73 -5.00 -7.86 -8.92
CA SER A 73 -6.04 -7.40 -7.99
C SER A 73 -7.32 -8.23 -8.01
N ASP A 74 -7.35 -9.38 -8.70
CA ASP A 74 -8.59 -10.15 -8.93
C ASP A 74 -9.30 -10.60 -7.65
N CYS A 75 -8.56 -10.75 -6.54
CA CYS A 75 -9.14 -11.05 -5.23
C CYS A 75 -10.18 -10.00 -4.78
N PHE A 76 -10.11 -8.77 -5.29
CA PHE A 76 -11.04 -7.70 -4.95
C PHE A 76 -12.46 -7.92 -5.49
N GLN A 77 -12.69 -8.85 -6.43
CA GLN A 77 -14.06 -9.16 -6.85
C GLN A 77 -14.87 -9.78 -5.71
N ASP A 78 -14.28 -10.73 -4.99
CA ASP A 78 -14.93 -11.43 -3.89
C ASP A 78 -14.94 -10.55 -2.64
N ILE A 79 -13.84 -9.84 -2.35
CA ILE A 79 -13.75 -8.88 -1.24
C ILE A 79 -14.81 -7.79 -1.41
N GLY A 80 -14.85 -7.13 -2.57
CA GLY A 80 -15.78 -6.04 -2.85
C GLY A 80 -17.23 -6.48 -2.74
N LYS A 81 -17.57 -7.68 -3.23
CA LYS A 81 -18.89 -8.28 -3.08
C LYS A 81 -19.24 -8.55 -1.61
N ALA A 82 -18.33 -9.13 -0.84
CA ALA A 82 -18.54 -9.41 0.57
C ALA A 82 -18.76 -8.12 1.38
N MET A 83 -18.00 -7.07 1.07
CA MET A 83 -18.11 -5.77 1.74
C MET A 83 -19.41 -5.01 1.46
N GLN A 84 -20.16 -5.37 0.41
CA GLN A 84 -21.49 -4.80 0.17
C GLN A 84 -22.51 -5.22 1.25
N THR A 85 -22.18 -6.21 2.07
CA THR A 85 -23.03 -6.72 3.15
C THR A 85 -22.40 -6.47 4.52
N GLY A 86 -23.22 -6.04 5.48
CA GLY A 86 -22.81 -5.92 6.90
C GLY A 86 -22.13 -4.62 7.31
N GLN A 87 -21.89 -3.66 6.41
CA GLN A 87 -21.27 -2.37 6.76
C GLN A 87 -22.06 -1.17 6.23
N SER A 88 -21.80 0.00 6.81
CA SER A 88 -22.32 1.25 6.27
C SER A 88 -21.62 1.62 4.96
N LYS A 89 -22.32 2.35 4.09
CA LYS A 89 -21.75 2.88 2.84
C LYS A 89 -20.54 3.77 3.10
N ASP A 90 -20.53 4.49 4.22
CA ASP A 90 -19.42 5.35 4.61
C ASP A 90 -18.15 4.55 4.95
N ALA A 91 -18.28 3.42 5.64
CA ALA A 91 -17.14 2.56 5.96
C ALA A 91 -16.52 1.94 4.69
N LEU A 92 -17.39 1.47 3.79
CA LEU A 92 -16.99 0.97 2.46
C LEU A 92 -16.27 2.07 1.66
N ARG A 93 -16.77 3.31 1.69
CA ARG A 93 -16.16 4.46 1.01
C ARG A 93 -14.77 4.78 1.58
N ARG A 94 -14.61 4.81 2.90
CA ARG A 94 -13.29 5.02 3.53
C ARG A 94 -12.27 3.95 3.12
N TYR A 95 -12.69 2.69 3.07
CA TYR A 95 -11.81 1.62 2.60
C TYR A 95 -11.43 1.78 1.12
N ALA A 96 -12.40 2.10 0.27
CA ALA A 96 -12.16 2.33 -1.16
C ALA A 96 -11.19 3.49 -1.39
N ASP A 97 -11.40 4.62 -0.73
CA ASP A 97 -10.53 5.80 -0.82
C ASP A 97 -9.10 5.46 -0.37
N ALA A 98 -8.95 4.75 0.75
CA ALA A 98 -7.63 4.32 1.24
C ALA A 98 -6.92 3.38 0.25
N MET A 99 -7.66 2.51 -0.44
CA MET A 99 -7.11 1.64 -1.49
C MET A 99 -6.65 2.43 -2.71
N TYR A 100 -7.40 3.46 -3.13
CA TYR A 100 -7.01 4.33 -4.24
C TYR A 100 -5.74 5.12 -3.90
N ASP A 101 -5.67 5.70 -2.71
CA ASP A 101 -4.50 6.43 -2.22
C ASP A 101 -3.26 5.53 -2.15
N PHE A 102 -3.43 4.29 -1.67
CA PHE A 102 -2.35 3.30 -1.68
C PHE A 102 -1.84 3.08 -3.10
N VAL A 103 -2.71 2.74 -4.06
CA VAL A 103 -2.30 2.46 -5.45
C VAL A 103 -1.66 3.68 -6.11
N GLN A 104 -2.18 4.89 -5.87
CA GLN A 104 -1.61 6.14 -6.37
C GLN A 104 -0.22 6.43 -5.79
N SER A 105 -0.02 6.19 -4.49
CA SER A 105 1.27 6.41 -3.83
C SER A 105 2.40 5.50 -4.34
N VAL A 106 2.04 4.33 -4.90
CA VAL A 106 2.99 3.45 -5.59
C VAL A 106 3.46 4.06 -6.92
N GLU A 107 2.56 4.69 -7.68
CA GLU A 107 2.93 5.44 -8.88
C GLU A 107 3.90 6.57 -8.53
N GLU A 108 3.59 7.34 -7.48
CA GLU A 108 4.45 8.44 -7.04
C GLU A 108 5.83 7.99 -6.58
N ALA A 109 5.91 6.84 -5.90
CA ALA A 109 7.18 6.24 -5.53
C ALA A 109 8.02 5.91 -6.78
N GLN A 110 7.39 5.26 -7.77
CA GLN A 110 8.06 4.93 -9.03
C GLN A 110 8.48 6.16 -9.83
N ASP A 111 7.63 7.18 -9.94
CA ASP A 111 7.94 8.42 -10.66
C ASP A 111 9.18 9.14 -10.07
N ARG A 112 9.44 8.96 -8.76
CA ARG A 112 10.58 9.55 -8.05
C ARG A 112 11.86 8.71 -8.13
N ARG A 113 11.72 7.38 -8.28
CA ARG A 113 12.84 6.42 -8.35
C ARG A 113 13.89 6.80 -9.40
N ASP A 114 13.42 7.17 -10.58
CA ASP A 114 14.30 7.47 -11.73
C ASP A 114 14.77 8.93 -11.77
N ALA A 115 14.25 9.81 -10.92
CA ALA A 115 14.52 11.25 -10.96
C ALA A 115 15.53 11.72 -9.91
N ARG A 116 15.16 11.64 -8.62
CA ARG A 116 15.97 12.11 -7.49
C ARG A 116 15.36 11.61 -6.18
N LEU A 117 16.23 11.25 -5.22
CA LEU A 117 15.80 10.92 -3.86
C LEU A 117 14.96 12.05 -3.25
N PRO A 118 13.77 11.75 -2.68
CA PRO A 118 12.94 12.74 -1.99
C PRO A 118 13.63 13.27 -0.72
N SER A 119 13.14 14.39 -0.19
CA SER A 119 13.50 14.77 1.20
C SER A 119 12.94 13.74 2.19
N TRP A 120 13.46 13.73 3.40
CA TRP A 120 13.00 12.82 4.45
C TRP A 120 11.50 12.97 4.72
N GLU A 121 11.00 14.20 4.78
CA GLU A 121 9.59 14.51 5.03
C GLU A 121 8.72 13.95 3.90
N LYS A 122 9.09 14.21 2.65
CA LYS A 122 8.37 13.71 1.47
C LYS A 122 8.43 12.19 1.33
N TYR A 123 9.52 11.57 1.80
CA TYR A 123 9.64 10.12 1.86
C TYR A 123 8.65 9.54 2.86
N ILE A 124 8.62 10.08 4.09
CA ILE A 124 7.71 9.62 5.15
C ILE A 124 6.24 9.83 4.75
N GLU A 125 5.89 10.99 4.22
CA GLU A 125 4.54 11.27 3.74
C GLU A 125 4.07 10.23 2.72
N ASN A 126 4.88 9.95 1.68
CA ASN A 126 4.53 8.91 0.71
C ASN A 126 4.54 7.50 1.30
N ARG A 127 5.43 7.25 2.28
CA ARG A 127 5.57 5.93 2.91
C ARG A 127 4.34 5.56 3.74
N LEU A 128 3.70 6.52 4.38
CA LEU A 128 2.45 6.29 5.13
C LEU A 128 1.36 5.67 4.25
N HIS A 129 1.27 6.09 2.99
CA HIS A 129 0.32 5.53 2.03
C HIS A 129 0.84 4.23 1.40
N SER A 130 2.09 4.20 0.92
CA SER A 130 2.63 3.09 0.12
C SER A 130 2.96 1.80 0.89
N ILE A 131 2.90 1.79 2.22
CA ILE A 131 2.97 0.54 3.01
C ILE A 131 1.63 -0.18 3.15
N GLY A 132 0.53 0.40 2.66
CA GLY A 132 -0.79 -0.21 2.73
C GLY A 132 -1.42 -0.23 4.13
N ALA A 133 -0.87 0.51 5.09
CA ALA A 133 -1.38 0.55 6.46
C ALA A 133 -2.82 1.08 6.53
N TYR A 134 -3.14 2.15 5.79
CA TYR A 134 -4.49 2.73 5.80
C TYR A 134 -5.56 1.76 5.29
N PRO A 135 -5.41 1.10 4.11
CA PRO A 135 -6.33 0.03 3.72
C PRO A 135 -6.53 -1.04 4.78
N CYS A 136 -5.44 -1.51 5.41
CA CYS A 136 -5.54 -2.52 6.46
C CYS A 136 -6.36 -2.01 7.66
N ILE A 137 -6.11 -0.79 8.13
CA ILE A 137 -6.86 -0.20 9.25
C ILE A 137 -8.33 -0.01 8.88
N MET A 138 -8.64 0.48 7.67
CA MET A 138 -10.03 0.65 7.23
C MET A 138 -10.76 -0.69 7.07
N ALA A 139 -10.06 -1.76 6.68
CA ALA A 139 -10.62 -3.11 6.66
C ALA A 139 -10.88 -3.65 8.07
N MET A 140 -10.18 -3.17 9.10
CA MET A 140 -10.43 -3.61 10.47
C MET A 140 -11.84 -3.21 10.93
N ASP A 141 -12.38 -2.06 10.53
CA ASP A 141 -13.77 -1.70 10.82
C ASP A 141 -14.75 -2.80 10.34
N TRP A 142 -14.44 -3.47 9.22
CA TRP A 142 -15.22 -4.60 8.72
C TRP A 142 -15.09 -5.86 9.58
N VAL A 143 -13.87 -6.20 10.01
CA VAL A 143 -13.58 -7.43 10.77
C VAL A 143 -13.87 -7.26 12.28
N TYR A 144 -13.98 -6.02 12.77
CA TYR A 144 -14.14 -5.68 14.19
C TYR A 144 -15.49 -6.13 14.76
N ASP A 145 -16.48 -6.49 13.95
CA ASP A 145 -17.75 -7.00 14.48
C ASP A 145 -17.63 -8.43 15.06
N HIS A 146 -16.55 -9.14 14.74
CA HIS A 146 -16.27 -10.46 15.31
C HIS A 146 -15.63 -10.36 16.70
N GLN A 147 -16.17 -11.09 17.69
CA GLN A 147 -15.73 -11.03 19.09
C GLN A 147 -14.23 -11.31 19.26
N ALA A 148 -13.68 -12.29 18.54
CA ALA A 148 -12.25 -12.61 18.61
C ALA A 148 -11.36 -11.45 18.12
N THR A 149 -11.82 -10.71 17.11
CA THR A 149 -11.13 -9.54 16.57
C THR A 149 -11.12 -8.41 17.60
N ARG A 150 -12.26 -8.15 18.25
CA ARG A 150 -12.35 -7.14 19.34
C ARG A 150 -11.40 -7.46 20.49
N THR A 151 -11.37 -8.71 20.93
CA THR A 151 -10.45 -9.16 21.99
C THR A 151 -9.00 -8.99 21.55
N MET A 152 -8.64 -9.47 20.35
CA MET A 152 -7.29 -9.27 19.80
C MET A 152 -6.90 -7.80 19.79
N PHE A 153 -7.75 -6.89 19.28
CA PHE A 153 -7.43 -5.46 19.29
C PHE A 153 -7.27 -4.89 20.69
N ARG A 154 -8.14 -5.25 21.63
CA ARG A 154 -8.03 -4.79 23.02
C ARG A 154 -6.68 -5.17 23.64
N GLU A 155 -6.19 -6.38 23.35
CA GLU A 155 -4.92 -6.88 23.90
C GLU A 155 -3.69 -6.44 23.09
N THR A 156 -3.81 -6.24 21.78
CA THR A 156 -2.67 -5.99 20.86
C THR A 156 -2.47 -4.52 20.52
N ALA A 157 -3.53 -3.67 20.53
CA ALA A 157 -3.42 -2.25 20.21
C ALA A 157 -2.52 -1.48 21.20
N ILE A 158 -2.36 -1.99 22.42
CA ILE A 158 -1.39 -1.48 23.40
C ILE A 158 0.05 -1.62 22.87
N SER A 159 0.33 -2.60 22.00
CA SER A 159 1.69 -2.86 21.50
C SER A 159 2.07 -2.06 20.25
N CYS A 160 1.13 -1.45 19.53
CA CYS A 160 1.41 -0.68 18.31
C CYS A 160 1.53 0.84 18.55
N ILE A 161 1.23 1.31 19.77
CA ILE A 161 1.25 2.74 20.15
C ILE A 161 2.36 3.05 21.17
N MET A 162 3.20 2.06 21.54
CA MET A 162 4.36 2.27 22.42
C MET A 162 5.66 2.46 21.64
#